data_AF-A0A9E7B0L8-F1
#
_entry.id   AF-A0A9E7B0L8-F1
#
_cell.length_a   1.000
_cell.length_b   1.000
_cell.length_c   1.000
_cell.angle_alpha   90.00
_cell.angle_beta   90.00
_cell.angle_gamma   90.00
#
_symmetry.space_group_name_H-M   'P 1'
#
loop_
_entity.id
_entity.type
_entity.pdbx_description
1 polymer ?
#
loop_
_entity_poly.entity_id
_entity_poly.type
_entity_poly.pdbx_seq_one_letter_code
_entity_poly.pdbx_strand_id
1 'polypeptide(L)'
;GGTVVRQVYRPGKFLNASLDKASEENERHAVHVRSDGGKDIIFVQIAGLVARRIVCYLADGQEVRTGERFGLIRFGSRTDIYLPDGVEPLVSLGQNMIGGETLIADLEGRNDAPMQVEVR
;
A
#
# COMPACT_ATOMS: atom_id res chain seq x y z
N GLY A 1 0.55 13.45 -6.99
CA GLY A 1 -0.54 13.07 -6.08
C GLY A 1 -1.48 12.16 -6.83
N GLY A 2 -2.75 12.18 -6.46
CA GLY A 2 -3.80 11.48 -7.18
C GLY A 2 -5.18 11.68 -6.59
N THR A 3 -6.16 10.97 -7.14
CA THR A 3 -7.54 10.97 -6.67
C THR A 3 -7.95 9.55 -6.30
N VAL A 4 -8.63 9.41 -5.16
CA VAL A 4 -9.24 8.15 -4.74
C VAL A 4 -10.40 7.84 -5.67
N VAL A 5 -10.27 6.77 -6.45
CA VAL A 5 -11.33 6.33 -7.38
C VAL A 5 -12.38 5.53 -6.61
N ARG A 6 -11.94 4.61 -5.76
CA ARG A 6 -12.84 3.73 -5.02
C ARG A 6 -12.16 3.11 -3.80
N GLN A 7 -12.90 2.97 -2.71
CA GLN A 7 -12.53 2.16 -1.57
C GLN A 7 -13.46 0.95 -1.38
N VAL A 8 -12.89 -0.19 -1.00
CA VAL A 8 -13.64 -1.43 -0.76
C VAL A 8 -13.16 -2.07 0.53
N TYR A 9 -14.04 -2.05 1.53
CA TYR A 9 -13.85 -2.77 2.79
C TYR A 9 -14.43 -4.18 2.69
N ARG A 10 -13.68 -5.18 3.17
CA ARG A 10 -14.15 -6.56 3.30
C ARG A 10 -13.89 -7.06 4.72
N PRO A 11 -14.94 -7.44 5.47
CA PRO A 11 -14.76 -8.11 6.75
C PRO A 11 -14.13 -9.49 6.53
N GLY A 12 -13.45 -10.00 7.56
CA GLY A 12 -12.79 -11.31 7.47
C GLY A 12 -12.34 -11.85 8.82
N LYS A 13 -11.55 -12.92 8.77
CA LYS A 13 -10.94 -13.62 9.90
C LYS A 13 -9.65 -12.92 10.35
N PHE A 14 -8.99 -13.50 11.36
CA PHE A 14 -7.77 -12.98 11.96
C PHE A 14 -6.66 -14.04 11.89
N LEU A 15 -6.25 -14.43 10.69
CA LEU A 15 -5.09 -15.31 10.48
C LEU A 15 -3.79 -14.50 10.55
N ASN A 16 -2.63 -15.15 10.66
CA ASN A 16 -1.34 -14.47 10.57
C ASN A 16 -1.19 -13.81 9.18
N ALA A 17 -0.95 -12.49 9.14
CA ALA A 17 -0.86 -11.71 7.90
C ALA A 17 0.34 -12.08 7.01
N SER A 18 1.32 -12.84 7.52
CA SER A 18 2.43 -13.37 6.72
C SER A 18 2.04 -14.56 5.83
N LEU A 19 0.85 -15.14 6.01
CA LEU A 19 0.38 -16.30 5.22
C LEU A 19 -0.36 -15.84 3.97
N ASP A 20 -0.18 -16.52 2.84
CA ASP A 20 -0.86 -16.18 1.57
C ASP A 20 -2.39 -16.18 1.70
N LYS A 21 -2.95 -17.12 2.47
CA LYS A 21 -4.40 -17.22 2.73
C LYS A 21 -4.97 -16.01 3.48
N ALA A 22 -4.13 -15.25 4.18
CA ALA A 22 -4.58 -14.05 4.89
C ALA A 22 -5.10 -12.99 3.92
N SER A 23 -4.58 -12.93 2.70
CA SER A 23 -5.05 -12.01 1.66
C SER A 23 -6.53 -12.19 1.34
N GLU A 24 -7.02 -13.43 1.38
CA GLU A 24 -8.39 -13.78 0.97
C GLU A 24 -9.34 -13.77 2.16
N GLU A 25 -8.89 -14.34 3.29
CA GLU A 25 -9.74 -14.62 4.43
C GLU A 25 -9.76 -13.52 5.49
N ASN A 26 -8.71 -12.69 5.60
CA ASN A 26 -8.66 -11.68 6.66
C ASN A 26 -9.44 -10.40 6.31
N GLU A 27 -9.77 -9.64 7.36
CA GLU A 27 -10.27 -8.28 7.22
C GLU A 27 -9.27 -7.45 6.38
N ARG A 28 -9.78 -6.80 5.34
CA ARG A 28 -8.96 -5.98 4.44
C ARG A 28 -9.70 -4.76 3.94
N HIS A 29 -8.93 -3.72 3.62
CA HIS A 29 -9.44 -2.51 3.00
C HIS A 29 -8.58 -2.15 1.80
N ALA A 30 -9.18 -2.22 0.61
CA ALA A 30 -8.55 -1.80 -0.64
C ALA A 30 -8.90 -0.35 -0.96
N VAL A 31 -7.90 0.42 -1.37
CA VAL A 31 -8.04 1.80 -1.86
C VAL A 31 -7.42 1.86 -3.25
N HIS A 32 -8.22 2.21 -4.24
CA HIS A 32 -7.79 2.47 -5.60
C HIS A 32 -7.57 3.97 -5.78
N VAL A 33 -6.34 4.35 -6.12
CA VAL A 33 -5.94 5.72 -6.43
C VAL A 33 -5.55 5.79 -7.90
N ARG A 34 -6.06 6.80 -8.59
CA ARG A 34 -5.55 7.20 -9.90
C ARG A 34 -4.59 8.37 -9.72
N SER A 35 -3.34 8.20 -10.16
CA SER A 35 -2.35 9.26 -10.11
C SER A 35 -2.72 10.41 -11.05
N ASP A 36 -2.15 11.58 -10.82
CA ASP A 36 -2.33 12.75 -11.69
C ASP A 36 -1.85 12.47 -13.13
N GLY A 37 -0.92 11.53 -13.31
CA GLY A 37 -0.44 11.03 -14.60
C GLY A 37 -1.33 9.93 -15.22
N GLY A 38 -2.50 9.66 -14.63
CA GLY A 38 -3.48 8.70 -15.15
C GLY A 38 -3.20 7.23 -14.86
N LYS A 39 -2.18 6.90 -14.05
CA LYS A 39 -1.83 5.52 -13.69
C LYS A 39 -2.60 5.05 -12.46
N ASP A 40 -3.00 3.79 -12.45
CA ASP A 40 -3.75 3.18 -11.36
C ASP A 40 -2.82 2.50 -10.34
N ILE A 41 -3.07 2.74 -9.06
CA ILE A 41 -2.36 2.14 -7.94
C ILE A 41 -3.39 1.63 -6.94
N ILE A 42 -3.18 0.44 -6.39
CA ILE A 42 -4.06 -0.12 -5.36
C ILE A 42 -3.26 -0.38 -4.09
N PHE A 43 -3.75 0.15 -2.97
CA PHE A 43 -3.26 -0.14 -1.64
C PHE A 43 -4.24 -1.07 -0.95
N VAL A 44 -3.77 -2.18 -0.40
CA VAL A 44 -4.61 -3.11 0.37
C VAL A 44 -4.03 -3.27 1.76
N GLN A 45 -4.74 -2.71 2.74
CA GLN A 45 -4.44 -2.93 4.16
C GLN A 45 -5.06 -4.25 4.58
N ILE A 46 -4.28 -5.13 5.23
CA ILE A 46 -4.71 -6.48 5.65
C ILE A 46 -4.42 -6.63 7.13
N ALA A 47 -5.47 -6.75 7.93
CA ALA A 47 -5.35 -7.01 9.36
C ALA A 47 -4.82 -8.43 9.60
N GLY A 48 -3.91 -8.59 10.56
CA GLY A 48 -3.45 -9.91 11.01
C GLY A 48 -4.08 -10.37 12.32
N LEU A 49 -3.57 -11.49 12.85
CA LEU A 49 -4.08 -12.20 14.03
C LEU A 49 -4.36 -11.32 15.26
N VAL A 50 -3.53 -10.31 15.52
CA VAL A 50 -3.66 -9.41 16.68
C VAL A 50 -4.29 -8.06 16.29
N ALA A 51 -4.31 -7.71 15.00
CA ALA A 51 -4.75 -6.40 14.54
C ALA A 51 -6.29 -6.34 14.49
N ARG A 52 -6.91 -5.62 15.43
CA ARG A 52 -8.38 -5.61 15.62
C ARG A 52 -9.16 -4.55 14.83
N ARG A 53 -8.50 -3.72 14.00
CA ARG A 53 -9.20 -2.73 13.16
C ARG A 53 -8.30 -2.14 12.10
N ILE A 54 -8.82 -2.02 10.89
CA ILE A 54 -8.30 -1.14 9.85
C ILE A 54 -9.00 0.21 9.97
N VAL A 55 -8.22 1.30 9.96
CA VAL A 55 -8.75 2.67 9.91
C VAL A 55 -8.28 3.29 8.60
N CYS A 56 -9.22 3.68 7.74
CA CYS A 56 -8.98 4.47 6.55
C CYS A 56 -9.67 5.83 6.74
N TYR A 57 -8.96 6.91 6.42
CA TYR A 57 -9.45 8.28 6.53
C TYR A 57 -9.92 8.85 5.19
N LEU A 58 -9.76 8.09 4.11
CA LEU A 58 -10.07 8.54 2.76
C LEU A 58 -11.56 8.36 2.42
N ALA A 59 -12.02 9.16 1.46
CA ALA A 59 -13.30 9.02 0.79
C ALA A 59 -13.13 8.88 -0.72
N ASP A 60 -14.11 8.26 -1.39
CA ASP A 60 -14.17 8.22 -2.85
C ASP A 60 -14.25 9.66 -3.39
N GLY A 61 -13.44 9.98 -4.42
CA GLY A 61 -13.30 11.31 -5.00
C GLY A 61 -12.34 12.25 -4.26
N GLN A 62 -11.73 11.84 -3.15
CA GLN A 62 -10.77 12.66 -2.41
C GLN A 62 -9.43 12.78 -3.14
N GLU A 63 -8.87 13.99 -3.19
CA GLU A 63 -7.48 14.21 -3.62
C GLU A 63 -6.49 13.83 -2.51
N VAL A 64 -5.36 13.23 -2.91
CA VAL A 64 -4.31 12.77 -2.00
C VAL A 64 -2.93 13.19 -2.49
N ARG A 65 -2.03 13.42 -1.55
CA ARG A 65 -0.62 13.74 -1.84
C ARG A 65 0.28 12.54 -1.60
N THR A 66 1.38 12.45 -2.33
CA THR A 66 2.42 11.45 -2.07
C THR A 66 2.97 11.65 -0.66
N GLY A 67 3.13 10.56 0.09
CA GLY A 67 3.59 10.59 1.48
C GLY A 67 2.50 10.93 2.50
N GLU A 68 1.28 11.25 2.07
CA GLU A 68 0.18 11.52 2.97
C GLU A 68 -0.28 10.25 3.70
N ARG A 69 -0.53 10.39 5.01
CA ARG A 69 -1.05 9.29 5.82
C ARG A 69 -2.54 9.09 5.54
N PHE A 70 -2.88 7.99 4.87
CA PHE A 70 -4.28 7.69 4.53
C PHE A 70 -5.01 6.80 5.55
N GLY A 71 -4.27 6.17 6.47
CA GLY A 71 -4.87 5.22 7.40
C GLY A 71 -3.90 4.68 8.44
N LEU A 72 -4.39 3.70 9.19
CA LEU A 72 -3.67 2.99 10.23
C LEU A 72 -4.14 1.54 10.31
N ILE A 73 -3.18 0.62 10.44
CA ILE A 73 -3.39 -0.78 10.79
C ILE A 73 -2.53 -1.15 11.98
N ARG A 74 -3.09 -1.93 12.91
CA ARG A 74 -2.43 -2.28 14.19
C ARG A 74 -1.38 -3.38 14.01
N PHE A 75 -0.59 -3.59 15.06
CA PHE A 75 0.55 -4.51 15.08
C PHE A 75 0.25 -5.92 14.51
N GLY A 76 1.22 -6.45 13.75
CA GLY A 76 1.12 -7.75 13.09
C GLY A 76 0.24 -7.76 11.84
N SER A 77 0.15 -6.61 11.15
CA SER A 77 -0.61 -6.44 9.91
C SER A 77 0.31 -6.29 8.69
N ARG A 78 -0.27 -6.28 7.50
CA ARG A 78 0.43 -6.19 6.21
C ARG A 78 -0.24 -5.14 5.32
N THR A 79 0.54 -4.51 4.45
CA THR A 79 0.03 -3.65 3.38
C THR A 79 0.56 -4.18 2.06
N ASP A 80 -0.34 -4.50 1.14
CA ASP A 80 0.02 -4.87 -0.24
C ASP A 80 -0.14 -3.63 -1.13
N ILE A 81 0.77 -3.45 -2.07
CA ILE A 81 0.76 -2.35 -3.04
C ILE A 81 0.83 -2.96 -4.43
N TYR A 82 -0.19 -2.70 -5.24
CA TYR A 82 -0.25 -3.15 -6.62
C TYR A 82 0.11 -1.99 -7.52
N LEU A 83 1.18 -2.18 -8.28
CA LEU A 83 1.68 -1.22 -9.27
C LEU A 83 1.04 -1.49 -10.63
N PRO A 84 0.90 -0.46 -11.47
CA PRO A 84 0.44 -0.63 -12.84
C PRO A 84 1.46 -1.41 -13.67
N ASP A 85 0.99 -2.06 -14.73
CA ASP A 85 1.84 -2.80 -15.66
C ASP A 85 2.99 -1.93 -16.21
N GLY A 86 4.17 -2.54 -16.32
CA GLY A 86 5.37 -1.86 -16.81
C GLY A 86 6.05 -0.90 -15.82
N VAL A 87 5.59 -0.83 -14.57
CA VAL A 87 6.30 -0.12 -13.49
C VAL A 87 7.02 -1.12 -12.60
N GLU A 88 8.34 -0.99 -12.53
CA GLU A 88 9.17 -1.82 -11.67
C GLU A 88 9.29 -1.24 -10.24
N PRO A 89 9.26 -2.08 -9.20
CA PRO A 89 9.56 -1.64 -7.85
C PRO A 89 11.01 -1.15 -7.71
N LEU A 90 11.21 -0.04 -6.99
CA LEU A 90 12.53 0.50 -6.61
C LEU A 90 13.05 -0.06 -5.29
N VAL A 91 12.33 -1.00 -4.68
CA VAL A 91 12.65 -1.62 -3.38
C VAL A 91 13.09 -3.06 -3.55
N SER A 92 13.93 -3.52 -2.62
CA SER A 92 14.40 -4.91 -2.56
C SER A 92 13.67 -5.74 -1.51
N LEU A 93 13.63 -7.06 -1.69
CA LEU A 93 13.12 -7.97 -0.67
C LEU A 93 13.94 -7.85 0.62
N GLY A 94 13.25 -7.79 1.76
CA GLY A 94 13.88 -7.64 3.08
C GLY A 94 14.31 -6.21 3.44
N GLN A 95 14.12 -5.24 2.54
CA GLN A 95 14.43 -3.84 2.80
C GLN A 95 13.52 -3.25 3.89
N ASN A 96 14.12 -2.57 4.86
CA ASN A 96 13.40 -1.74 5.82
C ASN A 96 12.82 -0.49 5.13
N MET A 97 11.60 -0.10 5.49
CA MET A 97 10.91 1.05 4.91
C MET A 97 10.48 2.06 5.97
N ILE A 98 10.49 3.33 5.60
CA ILE A 98 9.96 4.44 6.38
C ILE A 98 8.70 4.95 5.66
N GLY A 99 7.58 4.93 6.37
CA GLY A 99 6.28 5.33 5.81
C GLY A 99 6.28 6.79 5.35
N GLY A 100 5.95 7.00 4.09
CA GLY A 100 5.90 8.32 3.47
C GLY A 100 7.25 8.83 2.93
N GLU A 101 8.34 8.08 3.12
CA GLU A 101 9.69 8.48 2.69
C GLU A 101 10.34 7.48 1.73
N THR A 102 10.25 6.17 2.02
CA THR A 102 10.85 5.16 1.14
C THR A 102 10.14 5.13 -0.21
N LEU A 103 10.91 5.35 -1.28
CA LEU A 103 10.41 5.26 -2.66
C LEU A 103 10.15 3.80 -3.02
N ILE A 104 8.92 3.49 -3.41
CA ILE A 104 8.51 2.13 -3.79
C ILE A 104 8.55 1.93 -5.30
N ALA A 105 8.21 2.96 -6.07
CA ALA A 105 8.19 2.92 -7.53
C ALA A 105 8.29 4.33 -8.11
N ASP A 106 8.86 4.43 -9.31
CA ASP A 106 8.73 5.62 -10.15
C ASP A 106 7.69 5.36 -11.23
N LEU A 107 6.56 6.07 -11.13
CA LEU A 107 5.45 5.92 -12.06
C LEU A 107 5.74 6.55 -13.42
N GLU A 108 6.75 7.40 -13.56
CA GLU A 108 7.05 8.10 -14.80
C GLU A 108 8.33 7.60 -15.48
N GLY A 109 9.04 6.66 -14.84
CA GLY A 109 10.28 6.09 -15.38
C GLY A 109 11.39 7.14 -15.56
N ARG A 110 11.40 8.18 -14.73
CA ARG A 110 12.35 9.29 -14.77
C ARG A 110 13.64 9.00 -14.01
N ASN A 111 13.69 7.93 -13.22
CA ASN A 111 14.79 7.66 -12.30
C ASN A 111 15.74 6.56 -12.82
N ASP A 112 16.91 6.97 -13.31
CA ASP A 112 18.03 6.08 -13.69
C ASP A 112 19.01 5.80 -12.52
N ALA A 113 18.72 6.28 -11.31
CA ALA A 113 19.66 6.21 -10.20
C ALA A 113 19.63 4.83 -9.52
N PRO A 114 20.77 4.10 -9.45
CA PRO A 114 20.86 2.87 -8.66
C PRO A 114 20.71 3.23 -7.18
N MET A 115 19.63 2.78 -6.55
CA MET A 115 19.43 2.96 -5.11
C MET A 115 20.40 2.06 -4.34
N GLN A 116 21.51 2.64 -3.87
CA GLN A 116 22.34 2.01 -2.84
C GLN A 116 21.57 2.07 -1.52
N VAL A 117 20.94 0.96 -1.14
CA VAL A 117 20.34 0.83 0.19
C VAL A 117 21.35 0.13 1.09
N GLU A 118 21.92 0.88 2.04
CA GLU A 118 22.75 0.30 3.09
C GLU A 118 21.81 -0.44 4.06
N VAL A 119 21.93 -1.77 4.09
CA VAL A 119 21.18 -2.63 5.00
C VAL A 119 21.77 -2.49 6.41
N ARG A 120 20.98 -1.96 7.34
CA ARG A 120 21.16 -2.21 8.77
C ARG A 120 19.92 -2.90 9.32
#